data_AF-A0A970XLQ8-F1
#
_entry.id   AF-A0A970XLQ8-F1
#
_cell.length_a   1.000
_cell.length_b   1.000
_cell.length_c   1.000
_cell.angle_alpha   90.00
_cell.angle_beta   90.00
_cell.angle_gamma   90.00
#
_symmetry.space_group_name_H-M   'P 1'
#
loop_
_entity.id
_entity.type
_entity.pdbx_description
1 polymer ?
#
loop_
_entity_poly.entity_id
_entity_poly.type
_entity_poly.pdbx_seq_one_letter_code
_entity_poly.pdbx_strand_id
1 'polypeptide(L)'
;MNRQNEITQVTKLVNEEGNLTNPGWCRHNLFEYNREDIKAPMWRAKEWDFYQVSDGEWVVQLNFANISIASFASADIFNLKTGEKHSCMGLGFFTKKKYQMPRNGEQPYVLDYEIGGAHIKYEVTETQRKLYYKGVSKGKDLEVNIVAENNLKNESITIATPFKLSGRFFYTQKINCMPAKGTATVGDLKVEFEKNAFLVLDWGRGVWPHDNFWYWGNGSTYINGKLFGFEITWGIGEEDAATETCVFYDGKAHKIGAVDVDECPKTKGWMKPWVFKSDDGKFDLTMTPFYDNFTETKVLNLLKMSCHQVHGYYNGTVTLDDGTILEIKDMYAFCEYVENLW
;
A
#
# COMPACT_ATOMS: atom_id res chain seq x y z
N MET A 1 25.33 3.62 1.07
CA MET A 1 24.49 3.00 0.02
C MET A 1 24.21 1.58 0.43
N ASN A 2 22.97 1.31 0.83
CA ASN A 2 22.50 -0.05 1.10
C ASN A 2 22.67 -0.92 -0.16
N ARG A 3 22.91 -2.21 0.03
CA ARG A 3 22.85 -3.17 -1.07
C ARG A 3 21.39 -3.17 -1.58
N GLN A 4 21.20 -3.17 -2.90
CA GLN A 4 19.88 -3.24 -3.53
C GLN A 4 19.78 -4.54 -4.34
N ASN A 5 19.63 -5.66 -3.64
CA ASN A 5 19.61 -7.01 -4.22
C ASN A 5 18.36 -7.21 -5.09
N GLU A 6 18.53 -7.10 -6.41
CA GLU A 6 17.46 -7.32 -7.37
C GLU A 6 17.30 -8.81 -7.69
N ILE A 7 16.10 -9.33 -7.48
CA ILE A 7 15.68 -10.67 -7.85
C ILE A 7 15.26 -10.65 -9.32
N THR A 8 15.89 -11.48 -10.14
CA THR A 8 15.67 -11.51 -11.60
C THR A 8 15.14 -12.87 -12.08
N GLN A 9 14.96 -13.81 -11.16
CA GLN A 9 14.46 -15.16 -11.44
C GLN A 9 13.40 -15.53 -10.42
N VAL A 10 12.46 -16.38 -10.83
CA VAL A 10 11.45 -16.93 -9.94
C VAL A 10 12.14 -17.60 -8.75
N THR A 11 11.74 -17.19 -7.54
CA THR A 11 12.41 -17.55 -6.29
C THR A 11 11.37 -17.99 -5.27
N LYS A 12 11.53 -19.18 -4.69
CA LYS A 12 10.69 -19.61 -3.57
C LYS A 12 10.83 -18.63 -2.41
N LEU A 13 9.73 -18.08 -1.88
CA LEU A 13 9.84 -17.01 -0.87
C LEU A 13 10.58 -17.46 0.39
N VAL A 14 10.22 -18.63 0.93
CA VAL A 14 10.78 -19.16 2.18
C VAL A 14 11.39 -20.55 2.02
N ASN A 15 12.42 -20.82 2.82
CA ASN A 15 13.08 -22.12 2.91
C ASN A 15 12.32 -23.10 3.83
N GLU A 16 12.87 -24.29 4.06
CA GLU A 16 12.22 -25.32 4.89
C GLU A 16 12.08 -24.91 6.36
N GLU A 17 12.96 -24.04 6.85
CA GLU A 17 12.91 -23.44 8.19
C GLU A 17 11.94 -22.25 8.29
N GLY A 18 11.37 -21.79 7.17
CA GLY A 18 10.45 -20.66 7.11
C GLY A 18 11.10 -19.27 7.07
N ASN A 19 12.42 -19.20 6.86
CA ASN A 19 13.15 -17.95 6.62
C ASN A 19 13.15 -17.60 5.13
N LEU A 20 13.34 -16.32 4.80
CA LEU A 20 13.46 -15.90 3.40
C LEU A 20 14.66 -16.58 2.73
N THR A 21 14.49 -17.09 1.52
CA THR A 21 15.56 -17.73 0.75
C THR A 21 16.58 -16.72 0.21
N ASN A 22 16.07 -15.58 -0.28
CA ASN A 22 16.86 -14.51 -0.88
C ASN A 22 16.16 -13.16 -0.66
N PRO A 23 16.39 -12.51 0.50
CA PRO A 23 15.91 -11.15 0.74
C PRO A 23 16.31 -10.18 -0.37
N GLY A 24 15.38 -9.36 -0.84
CA GLY A 24 15.61 -8.48 -1.97
C GLY A 24 14.32 -7.96 -2.58
N TRP A 25 14.45 -7.27 -3.70
CA TRP A 25 13.34 -6.63 -4.41
C TRP A 25 13.28 -7.08 -5.87
N CYS A 26 12.14 -6.92 -6.53
CA CYS A 26 11.96 -7.23 -7.95
C CYS A 26 10.96 -6.28 -8.62
N ARG A 27 11.16 -6.10 -9.94
CA ARG A 27 10.34 -5.24 -10.82
C ARG A 27 8.97 -5.83 -11.17
N HIS A 28 8.85 -7.13 -10.97
CA HIS A 28 7.64 -7.90 -11.07
C HIS A 28 7.64 -8.92 -9.94
N ASN A 29 6.48 -9.45 -9.62
CA ASN A 29 6.35 -10.40 -8.54
C ASN A 29 6.95 -11.76 -8.94
N LEU A 30 8.22 -11.95 -8.58
CA LEU A 30 9.01 -13.16 -8.84
C LEU A 30 9.11 -14.09 -7.63
N PHE A 31 8.47 -13.76 -6.51
CA PHE A 31 8.50 -14.61 -5.33
C PHE A 31 7.33 -15.60 -5.34
N GLU A 32 7.63 -16.90 -5.24
CA GLU A 32 6.61 -17.92 -5.08
C GLU A 32 6.16 -17.96 -3.61
N TYR A 33 5.03 -17.31 -3.34
CA TYR A 33 4.40 -17.30 -2.04
C TYR A 33 3.32 -18.38 -1.91
N ASN A 34 3.50 -19.22 -0.89
CA ASN A 34 2.53 -20.22 -0.48
C ASN A 34 2.31 -20.07 1.02
N ARG A 35 1.08 -19.76 1.44
CA ARG A 35 0.75 -19.59 2.87
C ARG A 35 1.05 -20.85 3.68
N GLU A 36 0.93 -22.01 3.06
CA GLU A 36 1.23 -23.32 3.63
C GLU A 36 2.73 -23.57 3.91
N ASP A 37 3.64 -22.83 3.27
CA ASP A 37 5.08 -22.94 3.51
C ASP A 37 5.52 -22.18 4.78
N ILE A 38 4.67 -21.31 5.33
CA ILE A 38 4.96 -20.53 6.55
C ILE A 38 5.09 -21.46 7.76
N LYS A 39 6.27 -21.44 8.41
CA LYS A 39 6.55 -22.22 9.63
C LYS A 39 6.22 -21.52 10.93
N ALA A 40 5.90 -20.23 10.87
CA ALA A 40 5.45 -19.47 12.02
C ALA A 40 4.14 -20.04 12.62
N PRO A 41 3.87 -19.80 13.91
CA PRO A 41 2.55 -20.10 14.47
C PRO A 41 1.44 -19.45 13.63
N MET A 42 0.42 -20.23 13.27
CA MET A 42 -0.51 -19.81 12.22
C MET A 42 -1.23 -18.49 12.51
N TRP A 43 -1.48 -18.12 13.78
CA TRP A 43 -2.09 -16.84 14.14
C TRP A 43 -1.20 -15.62 13.85
N ARG A 44 0.07 -15.81 13.47
CA ARG A 44 0.99 -14.73 13.12
C ARG A 44 0.95 -14.34 11.65
N ALA A 45 0.54 -15.25 10.77
CA ALA A 45 0.46 -15.00 9.33
C ALA A 45 -0.63 -13.98 9.04
N LYS A 46 -0.30 -12.97 8.23
CA LYS A 46 -1.22 -11.91 7.83
C LYS A 46 -1.16 -11.71 6.33
N GLU A 47 -2.32 -11.44 5.77
CA GLU A 47 -2.50 -11.16 4.35
C GLU A 47 -3.46 -9.98 4.23
N TRP A 48 -3.18 -9.02 3.36
CA TRP A 48 -4.09 -7.94 3.03
C TRP A 48 -3.90 -7.41 1.62
N ASP A 49 -5.00 -6.93 1.06
CA ASP A 49 -5.02 -6.10 -0.14
C ASP A 49 -5.61 -4.75 0.30
N PHE A 50 -4.76 -3.72 0.32
CA PHE A 50 -5.14 -2.33 0.51
C PHE A 50 -5.16 -1.67 -0.87
N TYR A 51 -6.31 -1.12 -1.24
CA TYR A 51 -6.46 -0.30 -2.42
C TYR A 51 -6.82 1.11 -2.02
N GLN A 52 -6.18 2.11 -2.64
CA GLN A 52 -6.58 3.50 -2.48
C GLN A 52 -6.69 4.16 -3.84
N VAL A 53 -7.82 4.80 -4.11
CA VAL A 53 -8.01 5.69 -5.26
C VAL A 53 -8.18 7.12 -4.77
N SER A 54 -7.57 8.07 -5.45
CA SER A 54 -7.76 9.49 -5.17
C SER A 54 -7.51 10.36 -6.39
N ASP A 55 -8.26 11.46 -6.47
CA ASP A 55 -8.11 12.56 -7.44
C ASP A 55 -7.48 13.83 -6.82
N GLY A 56 -6.98 13.75 -5.58
CA GLY A 56 -6.47 14.89 -4.82
C GLY A 56 -7.52 15.71 -4.08
N GLU A 57 -8.81 15.37 -4.19
CA GLU A 57 -9.87 15.91 -3.34
C GLU A 57 -10.59 14.81 -2.58
N TRP A 58 -11.08 13.80 -3.29
CA TRP A 58 -11.70 12.63 -2.69
C TRP A 58 -10.71 11.48 -2.64
N VAL A 59 -10.86 10.66 -1.59
CA VAL A 59 -10.12 9.43 -1.40
C VAL A 59 -11.12 8.32 -1.10
N VAL A 60 -10.94 7.19 -1.76
CA VAL A 60 -11.59 5.93 -1.39
C VAL A 60 -10.51 4.91 -1.06
N GLN A 61 -10.62 4.32 0.13
CA GLN A 61 -9.77 3.20 0.57
C GLN A 61 -10.63 1.96 0.68
N LEU A 62 -10.16 0.85 0.11
CA LEU A 62 -10.76 -0.46 0.23
C LEU A 62 -9.73 -1.40 0.84
N ASN A 63 -10.10 -2.03 1.95
CA ASN A 63 -9.25 -3.00 2.62
C ASN A 63 -9.91 -4.35 2.62
N PHE A 64 -9.13 -5.38 2.30
CA PHE A 64 -9.48 -6.75 2.60
C PHE A 64 -8.31 -7.42 3.27
N ALA A 65 -8.53 -7.99 4.46
CA ALA A 65 -7.45 -8.63 5.20
C ALA A 65 -7.89 -9.95 5.82
N ASN A 66 -6.92 -10.88 5.89
CA ASN A 66 -7.00 -12.12 6.63
C ASN A 66 -5.82 -12.21 7.60
N ILE A 67 -6.07 -11.85 8.86
CA ILE A 67 -5.09 -11.85 9.95
C ILE A 67 -5.14 -13.15 10.77
N SER A 68 -5.48 -14.27 10.12
CA SER A 68 -5.63 -15.64 10.66
C SER A 68 -6.78 -15.86 11.63
N ILE A 69 -6.90 -15.06 12.69
CA ILE A 69 -7.95 -15.22 13.71
C ILE A 69 -9.27 -14.56 13.29
N ALA A 70 -9.15 -13.53 12.44
CA ALA A 70 -10.25 -12.79 11.88
C ALA A 70 -9.90 -12.32 10.47
N SER A 71 -10.92 -11.99 9.71
CA SER A 71 -10.82 -11.28 8.45
C SER A 71 -11.75 -10.07 8.50
N PHE A 72 -11.41 -9.03 7.76
CA PHE A 72 -12.30 -7.90 7.58
C PHE A 72 -12.26 -7.40 6.15
N ALA A 73 -13.38 -6.83 5.71
CA ALA A 73 -13.43 -5.95 4.55
C ALA A 73 -13.88 -4.57 5.03
N SER A 74 -13.21 -3.50 4.60
CA SER A 74 -13.62 -2.13 4.93
C SER A 74 -13.59 -1.22 3.72
N ALA A 75 -14.39 -0.17 3.81
CA ALA A 75 -14.36 0.95 2.88
C ALA A 75 -14.39 2.27 3.63
N ASP A 76 -13.50 3.18 3.25
CA ASP A 76 -13.47 4.56 3.71
C ASP A 76 -13.62 5.49 2.50
N ILE A 77 -14.48 6.49 2.62
CA ILE A 77 -14.69 7.56 1.63
C ILE A 77 -14.52 8.87 2.37
N PHE A 78 -13.55 9.69 1.97
CA PHE A 78 -13.31 10.96 2.63
C PHE A 78 -12.86 12.08 1.67
N ASN A 79 -13.19 13.31 2.04
CA ASN A 79 -12.83 14.51 1.32
C ASN A 79 -11.72 15.26 2.06
N LEU A 80 -10.61 15.47 1.36
CA LEU A 80 -9.40 16.09 1.88
C LEU A 80 -9.53 17.58 2.17
N LYS A 81 -10.51 18.27 1.55
CA LYS A 81 -10.75 19.71 1.73
C LYS A 81 -11.75 19.98 2.85
N THR A 82 -12.81 19.17 2.96
CA THR A 82 -13.90 19.38 3.93
C THR A 82 -13.71 18.59 5.22
N GLY A 83 -12.91 17.52 5.19
CA GLY A 83 -12.78 16.56 6.29
C GLY A 83 -13.99 15.65 6.45
N GLU A 84 -14.94 15.65 5.51
CA GLU A 84 -16.04 14.69 5.48
C GLU A 84 -15.48 13.27 5.36
N LYS A 85 -15.96 12.34 6.20
CA LYS A 85 -15.51 10.95 6.23
C LYS A 85 -16.64 9.98 6.55
N HIS A 86 -16.73 8.94 5.72
CA HIS A 86 -17.65 7.82 5.86
C HIS A 86 -16.87 6.52 5.84
N SER A 87 -17.13 5.66 6.81
CA SER A 87 -16.39 4.40 6.99
C SER A 87 -17.36 3.28 7.27
N CYS A 88 -17.07 2.08 6.78
CA CYS A 88 -17.76 0.86 7.20
C CYS A 88 -16.80 -0.32 7.14
N MET A 89 -17.11 -1.35 7.94
CA MET A 89 -16.30 -2.55 8.04
C MET A 89 -17.19 -3.75 8.32
N GLY A 90 -17.02 -4.80 7.52
CA GLY A 90 -17.55 -6.13 7.78
C GLY A 90 -16.48 -7.02 8.42
N LEU A 91 -16.80 -7.64 9.56
CA LEU A 91 -15.89 -8.50 10.32
C LEU A 91 -16.32 -9.96 10.27
N GLY A 92 -15.36 -10.85 10.04
CA GLY A 92 -15.53 -12.30 10.12
C GLY A 92 -14.56 -12.89 11.13
N PHE A 93 -15.04 -13.81 11.98
CA PHE A 93 -14.21 -14.54 12.94
C PHE A 93 -13.96 -15.98 12.50
N PHE A 94 -12.91 -16.60 13.04
CA PHE A 94 -12.55 -18.00 12.76
C PHE A 94 -12.32 -18.25 11.25
N THR A 95 -11.68 -17.29 10.60
CA THR A 95 -11.54 -17.21 9.14
C THR A 95 -10.28 -17.86 8.60
N LYS A 96 -9.52 -18.57 9.42
CA LYS A 96 -8.27 -19.25 9.06
C LYS A 96 -8.27 -19.97 7.71
N LYS A 97 -9.36 -20.66 7.35
CA LYS A 97 -9.53 -21.40 6.09
C LYS A 97 -10.55 -20.77 5.13
N LYS A 98 -11.09 -19.60 5.49
CA LYS A 98 -12.03 -18.81 4.68
C LYS A 98 -11.29 -17.63 4.06
N TYR A 99 -11.92 -16.94 3.12
CA TYR A 99 -11.43 -15.64 2.62
C TYR A 99 -9.96 -15.74 2.18
N GLN A 100 -9.68 -16.72 1.31
CA GLN A 100 -8.33 -16.93 0.78
C GLN A 100 -7.99 -15.81 -0.19
N MET A 101 -6.79 -15.28 -0.06
CA MET A 101 -6.33 -14.15 -0.87
C MET A 101 -5.42 -14.66 -1.99
N PRO A 102 -5.29 -13.92 -3.11
CA PRO A 102 -4.40 -14.32 -4.19
C PRO A 102 -2.96 -14.43 -3.68
N ARG A 103 -2.18 -15.32 -4.30
CA ARG A 103 -0.77 -15.57 -3.99
C ARG A 103 0.18 -14.58 -4.67
N ASN A 104 -0.30 -13.89 -5.69
CA ASN A 104 0.46 -12.92 -6.49
C ASN A 104 -0.50 -11.79 -6.91
N GLY A 105 -0.12 -10.54 -6.63
CA GLY A 105 -0.95 -9.35 -6.89
C GLY A 105 -1.01 -8.91 -8.35
N GLU A 106 -0.08 -9.37 -9.20
CA GLU A 106 -0.02 -9.09 -10.65
C GLU A 106 -0.87 -10.06 -11.47
N GLN A 107 -1.07 -11.30 -11.02
CA GLN A 107 -1.77 -12.33 -11.79
C GLN A 107 -3.29 -12.08 -11.81
N PRO A 108 -4.01 -12.48 -12.88
CA PRO A 108 -5.46 -12.44 -12.89
C PRO A 108 -6.10 -13.28 -11.78
N TYR A 109 -7.11 -12.74 -11.11
CA TYR A 109 -7.87 -13.44 -10.08
C TYR A 109 -9.26 -12.84 -9.89
N VAL A 110 -10.14 -13.61 -9.24
CA VAL A 110 -11.43 -13.12 -8.75
C VAL A 110 -11.56 -13.43 -7.26
N LEU A 111 -11.89 -12.40 -6.48
CA LEU A 111 -12.39 -12.53 -5.12
C LEU A 111 -13.85 -12.08 -5.12
N ASP A 112 -14.73 -12.84 -4.47
CA ASP A 112 -16.15 -12.51 -4.34
C ASP A 112 -16.65 -13.08 -3.00
N TYR A 113 -16.79 -12.22 -2.00
CA TYR A 113 -17.04 -12.66 -0.62
C TYR A 113 -18.06 -11.77 0.10
N GLU A 114 -18.86 -12.44 0.94
CA GLU A 114 -19.67 -11.82 1.98
C GLU A 114 -18.97 -11.95 3.34
N ILE A 115 -18.76 -10.83 4.02
CA ILE A 115 -18.09 -10.79 5.32
C ILE A 115 -18.73 -9.74 6.22
N GLY A 116 -19.33 -10.19 7.34
CA GLY A 116 -19.89 -9.28 8.35
C GLY A 116 -20.90 -8.26 7.82
N GLY A 117 -21.67 -8.61 6.79
CA GLY A 117 -22.64 -7.71 6.14
C GLY A 117 -22.05 -6.80 5.04
N ALA A 118 -20.77 -6.94 4.72
CA ALA A 118 -20.14 -6.32 3.56
C ALA A 118 -19.97 -7.33 2.43
N HIS A 119 -20.24 -6.89 1.20
CA HIS A 119 -19.95 -7.61 -0.04
C HIS A 119 -18.71 -6.99 -0.69
N ILE A 120 -17.71 -7.80 -0.99
CA ILE A 120 -16.50 -7.42 -1.70
C ILE A 120 -16.38 -8.27 -2.95
N LYS A 121 -16.11 -7.63 -4.09
CA LYS A 121 -15.77 -8.33 -5.32
C LYS A 121 -14.64 -7.65 -6.08
N TYR A 122 -13.49 -8.32 -6.17
CA TYR A 122 -12.33 -7.85 -6.93
C TYR A 122 -12.12 -8.77 -8.12
N GLU A 123 -12.22 -8.21 -9.33
CA GLU A 123 -11.92 -8.91 -10.58
C GLU A 123 -10.69 -8.25 -11.20
N VAL A 124 -9.56 -8.96 -11.17
CA VAL A 124 -8.30 -8.53 -11.73
C VAL A 124 -8.04 -9.32 -13.01
N THR A 125 -7.85 -8.60 -14.11
CA THR A 125 -7.46 -9.14 -15.41
C THR A 125 -6.11 -8.56 -15.80
N GLU A 126 -5.55 -9.02 -16.92
CA GLU A 126 -4.30 -8.47 -17.45
C GLU A 126 -4.39 -6.97 -17.82
N THR A 127 -5.60 -6.46 -18.03
CA THR A 127 -5.85 -5.10 -18.55
C THR A 127 -6.58 -4.19 -17.58
N GLN A 128 -7.27 -4.74 -16.57
CA GLN A 128 -8.10 -3.95 -15.66
C GLN A 128 -8.15 -4.56 -14.25
N ARG A 129 -8.37 -3.68 -13.27
CA ARG A 129 -8.83 -4.06 -11.92
C ARG A 129 -10.22 -3.47 -11.70
N LYS A 130 -11.21 -4.32 -11.47
CA LYS A 130 -12.57 -3.91 -11.10
C LYS A 130 -12.77 -4.20 -9.63
N LEU A 131 -12.95 -3.14 -8.85
CA LEU A 131 -13.09 -3.20 -7.40
C LEU A 131 -14.50 -2.80 -7.03
N TYR A 132 -15.22 -3.74 -6.44
CA TYR A 132 -16.55 -3.56 -5.90
C TYR A 132 -16.53 -3.72 -4.39
N TYR A 133 -17.25 -2.84 -3.71
CA TYR A 133 -17.56 -2.98 -2.30
C TYR A 133 -18.98 -2.48 -2.03
N LYS A 134 -19.71 -3.19 -1.17
CA LYS A 134 -20.98 -2.74 -0.61
C LYS A 134 -21.04 -3.02 0.88
N GLY A 135 -21.54 -2.06 1.65
CA GLY A 135 -21.73 -2.18 3.09
C GLY A 135 -22.66 -1.09 3.63
N VAL A 136 -22.63 -0.87 4.94
CA VAL A 136 -23.46 0.15 5.59
C VAL A 136 -22.60 1.04 6.48
N SER A 137 -22.62 2.35 6.21
CA SER A 137 -21.97 3.37 7.04
C SER A 137 -23.03 4.15 7.83
N LYS A 138 -23.02 4.02 9.16
CA LYS A 138 -23.95 4.74 10.07
C LYS A 138 -25.42 4.66 9.64
N GLY A 139 -25.87 3.47 9.20
CA GLY A 139 -27.25 3.21 8.78
C GLY A 139 -27.58 3.64 7.35
N LYS A 140 -26.60 4.13 6.57
CA LYS A 140 -26.74 4.46 5.15
C LYS A 140 -26.00 3.43 4.31
N ASP A 141 -26.59 3.03 3.19
CA ASP A 141 -25.93 2.17 2.21
C ASP A 141 -24.68 2.87 1.67
N LEU A 142 -23.56 2.15 1.68
CA LEU A 142 -22.29 2.54 1.09
C LEU A 142 -21.96 1.58 -0.04
N GLU A 143 -21.65 2.11 -1.21
CA GLU A 143 -21.30 1.31 -2.38
C GLU A 143 -20.14 1.97 -3.14
N VAL A 144 -19.18 1.16 -3.59
CA VAL A 144 -17.99 1.58 -4.32
C VAL A 144 -17.86 0.70 -5.57
N ASN A 145 -17.68 1.33 -6.71
CA ASN A 145 -17.44 0.70 -8.00
C ASN A 145 -16.28 1.42 -8.69
N ILE A 146 -15.07 0.85 -8.66
CA ILE A 146 -13.88 1.44 -9.27
C ILE A 146 -13.36 0.50 -10.36
N VAL A 147 -12.97 1.07 -11.50
CA VAL A 147 -12.22 0.37 -12.55
C VAL A 147 -10.92 1.12 -12.76
N ALA A 148 -9.79 0.43 -12.60
CA ALA A 148 -8.48 0.96 -12.90
C ALA A 148 -7.82 0.19 -14.05
N GLU A 149 -7.00 0.89 -14.82
CA GLU A 149 -6.13 0.28 -15.81
C GLU A 149 -5.10 -0.63 -15.12
N ASN A 150 -4.91 -1.82 -15.66
CA ASN A 150 -3.84 -2.73 -15.26
C ASN A 150 -2.99 -2.98 -16.51
N ASN A 151 -1.68 -2.89 -16.41
CA ASN A 151 -0.80 -3.22 -17.52
C ASN A 151 0.38 -4.02 -16.99
N LEU A 152 0.39 -5.32 -17.27
CA LEU A 152 1.44 -6.23 -16.79
C LEU A 152 2.83 -5.92 -17.38
N LYS A 153 2.92 -5.03 -18.39
CA LYS A 153 4.21 -4.52 -18.89
C LYS A 153 4.78 -3.41 -18.02
N ASN A 154 3.95 -2.75 -17.21
CA ASN A 154 4.42 -1.76 -16.26
C ASN A 154 5.09 -2.49 -15.10
N GLU A 155 6.28 -2.03 -14.76
CA GLU A 155 7.03 -2.55 -13.62
C GLU A 155 6.39 -2.07 -12.31
N SER A 156 6.40 -2.94 -11.31
CA SER A 156 6.00 -2.69 -9.92
C SER A 156 7.23 -2.72 -9.02
N ILE A 157 7.04 -2.55 -7.71
CA ILE A 157 8.05 -2.97 -6.74
C ILE A 157 7.47 -4.06 -5.86
N THR A 158 8.15 -5.20 -5.85
CA THR A 158 7.89 -6.30 -4.93
C THR A 158 9.12 -6.48 -4.05
N ILE A 159 8.95 -6.66 -2.74
CA ILE A 159 10.08 -6.85 -1.82
C ILE A 159 9.79 -7.96 -0.81
N ALA A 160 10.82 -8.70 -0.44
CA ALA A 160 10.82 -9.61 0.69
C ALA A 160 11.92 -9.21 1.68
N THR A 161 11.51 -8.76 2.85
CA THR A 161 12.38 -8.21 3.91
C THR A 161 12.27 -9.06 5.16
N PRO A 162 13.37 -9.58 5.73
CA PRO A 162 13.34 -10.35 6.97
C PRO A 162 13.16 -9.42 8.16
N PHE A 163 12.70 -9.97 9.29
CA PHE A 163 12.88 -9.32 10.60
C PHE A 163 13.98 -10.04 11.38
N LYS A 164 14.46 -9.40 12.47
CA LYS A 164 15.47 -10.00 13.38
C LYS A 164 15.07 -11.37 13.93
N LEU A 165 13.77 -11.62 14.10
CA LEU A 165 13.25 -12.88 14.58
C LEU A 165 13.15 -13.90 13.43
N SER A 166 13.73 -15.07 13.61
CA SER A 166 13.64 -16.15 12.61
C SER A 166 12.19 -16.55 12.31
N GLY A 167 11.92 -16.86 11.04
CA GLY A 167 10.59 -17.17 10.53
C GLY A 167 9.65 -15.96 10.50
N ARG A 168 10.20 -14.74 10.54
CA ARG A 168 9.45 -13.48 10.38
C ARG A 168 9.96 -12.71 9.18
N PHE A 169 9.03 -12.25 8.37
CA PHE A 169 9.31 -11.52 7.15
C PHE A 169 8.12 -10.63 6.78
N PHE A 170 8.43 -9.57 6.06
CA PHE A 170 7.51 -8.72 5.35
C PHE A 170 7.66 -9.01 3.85
N TYR A 171 6.58 -9.41 3.19
CA TYR A 171 6.56 -9.64 1.76
C TYR A 171 5.43 -8.80 1.15
N THR A 172 5.76 -7.87 0.28
CA THR A 172 4.78 -6.92 -0.24
C THR A 172 5.03 -6.61 -1.70
N GLN A 173 3.96 -6.17 -2.36
CA GLN A 173 3.98 -5.67 -3.71
C GLN A 173 3.17 -4.37 -3.77
N LYS A 174 3.79 -3.35 -4.37
CA LYS A 174 3.18 -2.05 -4.63
C LYS A 174 3.01 -1.87 -6.13
N ILE A 175 1.75 -1.80 -6.55
CA ILE A 175 1.40 -1.50 -7.94
C ILE A 175 0.84 -0.09 -7.96
N ASN A 176 1.56 0.79 -8.65
CA ASN A 176 1.35 2.23 -8.63
C ASN A 176 0.87 2.72 -9.99
N CYS A 177 0.57 4.02 -10.09
CA CYS A 177 0.31 4.68 -11.37
C CYS A 177 -0.81 4.01 -12.19
N MET A 178 -1.88 3.54 -11.56
CA MET A 178 -3.02 2.97 -12.28
C MET A 178 -4.12 4.02 -12.46
N PRO A 179 -4.30 4.63 -13.66
CA PRO A 179 -5.44 5.48 -13.92
C PRO A 179 -6.75 4.77 -13.56
N ALA A 180 -7.61 5.45 -12.82
CA ALA A 180 -8.83 4.90 -12.28
C ALA A 180 -10.03 5.78 -12.58
N LYS A 181 -11.19 5.15 -12.67
CA LYS A 181 -12.49 5.81 -12.79
C LYS A 181 -13.55 5.02 -12.05
N GLY A 182 -14.66 5.67 -11.72
CA GLY A 182 -15.79 4.99 -11.09
C GLY A 182 -16.49 5.87 -10.07
N THR A 183 -17.24 5.25 -9.18
CA THR A 183 -18.13 5.96 -8.26
C THR A 183 -18.08 5.39 -6.86
N ALA A 184 -18.28 6.25 -5.87
CA ALA A 184 -18.54 5.87 -4.49
C ALA A 184 -19.75 6.63 -3.96
N THR A 185 -20.67 5.95 -3.28
CA THR A 185 -21.93 6.53 -2.79
C THR A 185 -22.15 6.21 -1.32
N VAL A 186 -22.70 7.16 -0.57
CA VAL A 186 -23.14 6.97 0.83
C VAL A 186 -24.45 7.72 1.08
N GLY A 187 -25.57 7.01 1.14
CA GLY A 187 -26.89 7.66 1.12
C GLY A 187 -27.03 8.59 -0.09
N ASP A 188 -27.20 9.88 0.13
CA ASP A 188 -27.34 10.89 -0.94
C ASP A 188 -26.00 11.40 -1.49
N LEU A 189 -24.87 11.13 -0.81
CA LEU A 189 -23.55 11.52 -1.31
C LEU A 189 -23.19 10.64 -2.50
N LYS A 190 -22.77 11.26 -3.62
CA LYS A 190 -22.14 10.59 -4.75
C LYS A 190 -20.81 11.26 -5.08
N VAL A 191 -19.76 10.47 -5.10
CA VAL A 191 -18.41 10.82 -5.54
C VAL A 191 -18.15 10.12 -6.86
N GLU A 192 -17.56 10.83 -7.82
CA GLU A 192 -17.27 10.32 -9.15
C GLU A 192 -15.81 10.62 -9.52
N PHE A 193 -15.08 9.57 -9.86
CA PHE A 193 -13.70 9.64 -10.32
C PHE A 193 -13.71 9.54 -11.84
N GLU A 194 -13.29 10.60 -12.54
CA GLU A 194 -13.23 10.62 -14.01
C GLU A 194 -11.83 10.89 -14.55
N LYS A 195 -11.11 11.84 -13.95
CA LYS A 195 -9.83 12.36 -14.42
C LYS A 195 -8.88 12.53 -13.24
N ASN A 196 -7.59 12.37 -13.51
CA ASN A 196 -6.51 12.53 -12.53
C ASN A 196 -6.71 11.68 -11.26
N ALA A 197 -7.49 10.61 -11.36
CA ALA A 197 -7.68 9.66 -10.29
C ALA A 197 -6.76 8.47 -10.50
N PHE A 198 -5.97 8.13 -9.49
CA PHE A 198 -5.02 7.04 -9.55
C PHE A 198 -5.29 6.06 -8.42
N LEU A 199 -5.28 4.77 -8.78
CA LEU A 199 -5.34 3.66 -7.85
C LEU A 199 -3.90 3.22 -7.50
N VAL A 200 -3.66 2.96 -6.22
CA VAL A 200 -2.51 2.19 -5.73
C VAL A 200 -3.01 0.89 -5.10
N LEU A 201 -2.24 -0.18 -5.27
CA LEU A 201 -2.35 -1.41 -4.50
C LEU A 201 -1.16 -1.52 -3.55
N ASP A 202 -1.44 -1.66 -2.25
CA ASP A 202 -0.53 -2.27 -1.28
C ASP A 202 -1.00 -3.69 -0.97
N TRP A 203 -0.27 -4.64 -1.52
CA TRP A 203 -0.51 -6.06 -1.34
C TRP A 203 0.51 -6.58 -0.34
N GLY A 204 0.06 -7.03 0.84
CA GLY A 204 0.96 -7.47 1.91
C GLY A 204 0.71 -8.90 2.35
N ARG A 205 1.78 -9.67 2.50
CA ARG A 205 1.78 -11.04 3.02
C ARG A 205 2.96 -11.23 3.96
N GLY A 206 2.80 -12.09 4.96
CA GLY A 206 3.95 -12.55 5.74
C GLY A 206 3.66 -12.70 7.22
N VAL A 207 4.71 -12.49 8.01
CA VAL A 207 4.71 -12.79 9.44
C VAL A 207 5.50 -11.73 10.20
N TRP A 208 4.79 -10.91 10.96
CA TRP A 208 5.35 -9.77 11.68
C TRP A 208 5.73 -10.12 13.12
N PRO A 209 6.69 -9.37 13.71
CA PRO A 209 6.82 -9.22 15.15
C PRO A 209 5.50 -8.75 15.79
N HIS A 210 5.42 -8.82 17.13
CA HIS A 210 4.27 -8.28 17.86
C HIS A 210 4.21 -6.76 17.75
N ASP A 211 5.33 -6.08 17.95
CA ASP A 211 5.44 -4.63 17.86
C ASP A 211 6.24 -4.24 16.62
N ASN A 212 5.66 -3.38 15.77
CA ASN A 212 6.32 -2.80 14.62
C ASN A 212 5.77 -1.40 14.33
N PHE A 213 6.56 -0.65 13.57
CA PHE A 213 6.07 0.54 12.89
C PHE A 213 6.57 0.54 11.45
N TRP A 214 6.05 1.46 10.64
CA TRP A 214 6.60 1.79 9.34
C TRP A 214 6.21 3.21 8.97
N TYR A 215 6.97 3.75 8.02
CA TYR A 215 6.50 4.82 7.16
C TYR A 215 6.28 4.26 5.77
N TRP A 216 5.21 4.71 5.12
CA TRP A 216 4.91 4.38 3.73
C TRP A 216 4.36 5.62 3.02
N GLY A 217 4.87 5.96 1.85
CA GLY A 217 4.40 7.08 1.06
C GLY A 217 4.22 6.71 -0.40
N ASN A 218 3.16 7.24 -0.99
CA ASN A 218 2.80 6.95 -2.36
C ASN A 218 2.15 8.14 -3.03
N GLY A 219 2.46 8.33 -4.32
CA GLY A 219 1.85 9.34 -5.16
C GLY A 219 1.90 8.96 -6.62
N SER A 220 0.93 9.43 -7.40
CA SER A 220 0.88 9.24 -8.86
C SER A 220 0.32 10.47 -9.55
N THR A 221 0.87 10.81 -10.71
CA THR A 221 0.41 11.92 -11.56
C THR A 221 0.92 11.74 -13.00
N TYR A 222 0.67 12.73 -13.86
CA TYR A 222 1.35 12.84 -15.14
C TYR A 222 2.42 13.92 -15.09
N ILE A 223 3.63 13.61 -15.58
CA ILE A 223 4.73 14.56 -15.77
C ILE A 223 5.18 14.48 -17.22
N ASN A 224 5.13 15.61 -17.94
CA ASN A 224 5.44 15.69 -19.37
C ASN A 224 4.61 14.70 -20.21
N GLY A 225 3.34 14.49 -19.84
CA GLY A 225 2.42 13.58 -20.53
C GLY A 225 2.66 12.08 -20.26
N LYS A 226 3.62 11.73 -19.41
CA LYS A 226 3.93 10.35 -19.02
C LYS A 226 3.50 10.08 -17.59
N LEU A 227 3.08 8.84 -17.31
CA LEU A 227 2.75 8.43 -15.94
C LEU A 227 4.00 8.53 -15.07
N PHE A 228 3.85 9.17 -13.93
CA PHE A 228 4.86 9.26 -12.89
C PHE A 228 4.26 8.82 -11.56
N GLY A 229 5.06 8.17 -10.73
CA GLY A 229 4.73 7.97 -9.33
C GLY A 229 5.95 7.60 -8.51
N PHE A 230 5.76 7.52 -7.21
CA PHE A 230 6.79 7.03 -6.29
C PHE A 230 6.16 6.16 -5.22
N GLU A 231 7.01 5.29 -4.68
CA GLU A 231 6.76 4.42 -3.56
C GLU A 231 7.95 4.57 -2.61
N ILE A 232 7.70 4.97 -1.37
CA ILE A 232 8.76 5.13 -0.36
C ILE A 232 8.34 4.45 0.93
N THR A 233 9.22 3.62 1.50
CA THR A 233 8.96 2.92 2.75
C THR A 233 10.24 2.82 3.56
N TRP A 234 10.13 2.99 4.88
CA TRP A 234 11.22 2.73 5.81
C TRP A 234 10.71 2.36 7.20
N GLY A 235 11.61 1.82 8.03
CA GLY A 235 11.33 1.47 9.42
C GLY A 235 10.70 0.09 9.59
N ILE A 236 10.66 -0.73 8.54
CA ILE A 236 10.06 -2.07 8.54
C ILE A 236 11.07 -3.15 8.15
N GLY A 237 11.33 -4.07 9.08
CA GLY A 237 12.26 -5.18 8.88
C GLY A 237 13.72 -4.75 8.79
N GLU A 238 14.58 -5.65 8.34
CA GLU A 238 16.01 -5.43 8.14
C GLU A 238 16.28 -5.03 6.68
N GLU A 239 16.64 -3.78 6.45
CA GLU A 239 16.78 -3.17 5.11
C GLU A 239 18.16 -3.38 4.46
N ASP A 240 19.01 -4.25 5.05
CA ASP A 240 20.38 -4.51 4.57
C ASP A 240 20.45 -5.03 3.13
N ALA A 241 19.42 -5.76 2.70
CA ALA A 241 19.37 -6.41 1.39
C ALA A 241 18.76 -5.53 0.30
N ALA A 242 17.75 -4.71 0.65
CA ALA A 242 17.04 -3.79 -0.22
C ALA A 242 16.05 -2.94 0.59
N THR A 243 15.60 -1.84 0.01
CA THR A 243 14.48 -1.01 0.51
C THR A 243 13.30 -1.06 -0.45
N GLU A 244 12.08 -0.88 0.04
CA GLU A 244 10.85 -0.77 -0.79
C GLU A 244 10.68 0.67 -1.32
N THR A 245 11.76 1.26 -1.84
CA THR A 245 11.77 2.64 -2.33
C THR A 245 12.01 2.66 -3.85
N CYS A 246 11.10 3.25 -4.62
CA CYS A 246 11.16 3.27 -6.07
C CYS A 246 10.44 4.47 -6.66
N VAL A 247 10.93 4.94 -7.81
CA VAL A 247 10.22 5.90 -8.67
C VAL A 247 9.73 5.16 -9.91
N PHE A 248 8.56 5.52 -10.41
CA PHE A 248 7.99 4.95 -11.62
C PHE A 248 7.85 6.05 -12.66
N TYR A 249 8.33 5.81 -13.88
CA TYR A 249 8.15 6.72 -14.99
C TYR A 249 7.86 5.94 -16.28
N ASP A 250 6.72 6.22 -16.92
CA ASP A 250 6.30 5.60 -18.18
C ASP A 250 6.29 4.06 -18.12
N GLY A 251 5.84 3.52 -16.97
CA GLY A 251 5.79 2.08 -16.71
C GLY A 251 7.13 1.43 -16.37
N LYS A 252 8.20 2.20 -16.16
CA LYS A 252 9.51 1.70 -15.72
C LYS A 252 9.81 2.05 -14.28
N ALA A 253 10.32 1.08 -13.53
CA ALA A 253 10.79 1.25 -12.17
C ALA A 253 12.22 1.80 -12.18
N HIS A 254 12.47 2.84 -11.41
CA HIS A 254 13.77 3.45 -11.18
C HIS A 254 14.10 3.29 -9.70
N LYS A 255 15.01 2.35 -9.42
CA LYS A 255 15.36 2.03 -8.04
C LYS A 255 16.15 3.19 -7.44
N ILE A 256 15.66 3.68 -6.32
CA ILE A 256 16.33 4.72 -5.54
C ILE A 256 16.87 4.12 -4.23
N GLY A 257 17.81 4.86 -3.65
CA GLY A 257 18.39 4.60 -2.34
C GLY A 257 17.39 4.58 -1.19
N ALA A 258 17.90 4.38 0.02
CA ALA A 258 17.08 4.44 1.23
C ALA A 258 16.57 5.87 1.40
N VAL A 259 15.27 6.04 1.68
CA VAL A 259 14.62 7.34 1.88
C VAL A 259 14.30 7.50 3.36
N ASP A 260 14.59 8.68 3.90
CA ASP A 260 14.11 9.10 5.22
C ASP A 260 13.73 10.58 5.18
N VAL A 261 13.14 11.06 6.26
CA VAL A 261 12.83 12.45 6.52
C VAL A 261 13.93 13.11 7.34
N ASP A 262 14.24 14.37 7.05
CA ASP A 262 15.27 15.14 7.77
C ASP A 262 14.96 15.30 9.27
N GLU A 263 13.69 15.38 9.62
CA GLU A 263 13.18 15.48 10.97
C GLU A 263 11.96 14.56 11.16
N CYS A 264 11.96 13.79 12.25
CA CYS A 264 10.88 12.86 12.59
C CYS A 264 9.53 13.59 12.78
N PRO A 265 8.51 13.37 11.93
CA PRO A 265 7.23 14.07 11.98
C PRO A 265 6.47 13.86 13.28
N LYS A 266 6.62 12.70 13.91
CA LYS A 266 6.05 12.39 15.23
C LYS A 266 6.50 13.37 16.31
N THR A 267 7.73 13.89 16.20
CA THR A 267 8.29 14.86 17.16
C THR A 267 8.11 16.31 16.70
N LYS A 268 8.24 16.57 15.40
CA LYS A 268 8.11 17.91 14.80
C LYS A 268 6.65 18.39 14.69
N GLY A 269 5.72 17.44 14.59
CA GLY A 269 4.30 17.65 14.35
C GLY A 269 3.91 17.26 12.92
N TRP A 270 2.88 16.42 12.79
CA TRP A 270 2.41 15.83 11.53
C TRP A 270 2.07 16.85 10.44
N MET A 271 1.58 18.03 10.84
CA MET A 271 1.16 19.11 9.92
C MET A 271 2.27 20.13 9.60
N LYS A 272 3.52 19.86 9.99
CA LYS A 272 4.70 20.64 9.55
C LYS A 272 5.24 20.06 8.24
N PRO A 273 6.02 20.81 7.44
CA PRO A 273 6.63 20.26 6.23
C PRO A 273 7.57 19.08 6.52
N TRP A 274 7.51 18.04 5.67
CA TRP A 274 8.38 16.86 5.73
C TRP A 274 9.34 16.93 4.55
N VAL A 275 10.65 16.90 4.81
CA VAL A 275 11.67 16.92 3.76
C VAL A 275 12.23 15.51 3.62
N PHE A 276 11.92 14.86 2.51
CA PHE A 276 12.33 13.50 2.19
C PHE A 276 13.61 13.52 1.36
N LYS A 277 14.60 12.71 1.75
CA LYS A 277 15.86 12.57 1.02
C LYS A 277 16.26 11.11 0.88
N SER A 278 16.68 10.73 -0.32
CA SER A 278 17.36 9.44 -0.52
C SER A 278 18.87 9.55 -0.26
N ASP A 279 19.48 8.45 0.21
CA ASP A 279 20.93 8.39 0.48
C ASP A 279 21.81 8.50 -0.78
N ASP A 280 21.23 8.28 -1.96
CA ASP A 280 21.85 8.44 -3.28
C ASP A 280 21.56 9.80 -3.96
N GLY A 281 20.79 10.67 -3.31
CA GLY A 281 20.43 12.01 -3.81
C GLY A 281 19.47 12.03 -5.00
N LYS A 282 18.92 10.87 -5.42
CA LYS A 282 17.95 10.80 -6.52
C LYS A 282 16.55 11.26 -6.15
N PHE A 283 16.21 11.34 -4.87
CA PHE A 283 14.90 11.76 -4.38
C PHE A 283 15.09 12.88 -3.35
N ASP A 284 14.67 14.10 -3.69
CA ASP A 284 14.68 15.26 -2.78
C ASP A 284 13.36 16.02 -2.95
N LEU A 285 12.38 15.66 -2.11
CA LEU A 285 11.03 16.22 -2.14
C LEU A 285 10.63 16.75 -0.77
N THR A 286 9.89 17.84 -0.75
CA THR A 286 9.25 18.36 0.45
C THR A 286 7.73 18.24 0.32
N MET A 287 7.10 17.54 1.26
CA MET A 287 5.64 17.57 1.44
C MET A 287 5.27 18.76 2.32
N THR A 288 4.30 19.56 1.87
CA THR A 288 3.55 20.50 2.72
C THR A 288 2.19 19.88 3.06
N PRO A 289 1.99 19.38 4.30
CA PRO A 289 0.73 18.74 4.69
C PRO A 289 -0.45 19.71 4.68
N PHE A 290 -1.63 19.20 4.32
CA PHE A 290 -2.89 19.92 4.48
C PHE A 290 -3.99 19.08 5.14
N TYR A 291 -3.85 17.75 5.23
CA TYR A 291 -4.81 16.88 5.89
C TYR A 291 -4.11 15.68 6.56
N ASP A 292 -4.55 15.29 7.76
CA ASP A 292 -4.09 14.08 8.46
C ASP A 292 -5.30 13.16 8.68
N ASN A 293 -5.31 12.03 7.96
CA ASN A 293 -6.31 10.98 8.14
C ASN A 293 -5.92 10.08 9.32
N PHE A 294 -6.05 10.62 10.54
CA PHE A 294 -5.74 9.83 11.73
C PHE A 294 -6.78 8.72 11.94
N THR A 295 -6.29 7.50 12.11
CA THR A 295 -7.11 6.35 12.49
C THR A 295 -6.46 5.61 13.65
N GLU A 296 -7.28 5.13 14.58
CA GLU A 296 -6.82 4.30 15.67
C GLU A 296 -7.81 3.19 15.96
N THR A 297 -7.30 1.97 16.04
CA THR A 297 -8.03 0.81 16.56
C THR A 297 -7.24 0.22 17.71
N LYS A 298 -7.91 0.03 18.85
CA LYS A 298 -7.35 -0.62 20.04
C LYS A 298 -8.31 -1.70 20.50
N VAL A 299 -7.83 -2.94 20.58
CA VAL A 299 -8.56 -4.06 21.17
C VAL A 299 -7.76 -4.55 22.37
N LEU A 300 -8.20 -4.13 23.56
CA LEU A 300 -7.45 -4.32 24.81
C LEU A 300 -6.02 -3.74 24.70
N ASN A 301 -5.11 -4.20 25.56
CA ASN A 301 -3.68 -3.86 25.47
C ASN A 301 -2.91 -4.86 24.59
N LEU A 302 -3.60 -5.65 23.76
CA LEU A 302 -3.00 -6.75 22.99
C LEU A 302 -2.88 -6.41 21.51
N LEU A 303 -3.86 -5.68 20.96
CA LEU A 303 -3.88 -5.25 19.57
C LEU A 303 -4.06 -3.74 19.48
N LYS A 304 -3.18 -3.08 18.74
CA LYS A 304 -3.25 -1.65 18.44
C LYS A 304 -2.88 -1.47 16.97
N MET A 305 -3.59 -0.61 16.28
CA MET A 305 -3.17 -0.02 15.01
C MET A 305 -3.43 1.47 15.12
N SER A 306 -2.38 2.28 15.03
CA SER A 306 -2.49 3.74 14.99
C SER A 306 -1.81 4.20 13.72
N CYS A 307 -2.55 4.87 12.85
CA CYS A 307 -2.07 5.35 11.57
C CYS A 307 -2.33 6.86 11.48
N HIS A 308 -1.26 7.61 11.21
CA HIS A 308 -1.33 8.98 10.70
C HIS A 308 -1.02 8.91 9.22
N GLN A 309 -2.04 8.92 8.37
CA GLN A 309 -1.84 9.04 6.93
C GLN A 309 -1.97 10.50 6.54
N VAL A 310 -0.82 11.14 6.33
CA VAL A 310 -0.73 12.58 6.09
C VAL A 310 -0.70 12.84 4.60
N HIS A 311 -1.59 13.72 4.16
CA HIS A 311 -1.78 14.13 2.78
C HIS A 311 -1.25 15.54 2.58
N GLY A 312 -0.54 15.76 1.48
CA GLY A 312 0.12 17.03 1.22
C GLY A 312 0.50 17.24 -0.24
N TYR A 313 1.01 18.44 -0.52
CA TYR A 313 1.59 18.77 -1.82
C TYR A 313 3.10 18.62 -1.77
N TYR A 314 3.62 17.83 -2.71
CA TYR A 314 5.03 17.54 -2.88
C TYR A 314 5.65 18.48 -3.91
N ASN A 315 6.81 19.03 -3.57
CA ASN A 315 7.62 19.88 -4.43
C ASN A 315 9.10 19.48 -4.31
N GLY A 316 9.85 19.52 -5.42
CA GLY A 316 11.27 19.21 -5.44
C GLY A 316 11.69 18.51 -6.73
N THR A 317 12.66 17.61 -6.64
CA THR A 317 13.21 16.91 -7.81
C THR A 317 13.40 15.43 -7.59
N VAL A 318 13.23 14.68 -8.68
CA VAL A 318 13.56 13.25 -8.75
C VAL A 318 14.48 13.01 -9.93
N THR A 319 15.53 12.20 -9.75
CA THR A 319 16.48 11.83 -10.80
C THR A 319 16.29 10.36 -11.20
N LEU A 320 16.05 10.12 -12.49
CA LEU A 320 15.91 8.79 -13.06
C LEU A 320 17.28 8.12 -13.26
N ASP A 321 17.28 6.83 -13.57
CA ASP A 321 18.52 6.06 -13.75
C ASP A 321 19.38 6.51 -14.95
N ASP A 322 18.77 7.16 -15.95
CA ASP A 322 19.47 7.73 -17.09
C ASP A 322 20.02 9.15 -16.83
N GLY A 323 19.81 9.68 -15.62
CA GLY A 323 20.23 11.03 -15.21
C GLY A 323 19.20 12.12 -15.53
N THR A 324 18.04 11.79 -16.12
CA THR A 324 16.96 12.75 -16.33
C THR A 324 16.44 13.24 -14.99
N ILE A 325 16.36 14.57 -14.82
CA ILE A 325 15.79 15.22 -13.64
C ILE A 325 14.35 15.62 -13.95
N LEU A 326 13.42 15.15 -13.13
CA LEU A 326 12.02 15.53 -13.15
C LEU A 326 11.75 16.54 -12.04
N GLU A 327 11.16 17.67 -12.40
CA GLU A 327 10.64 18.64 -11.44
C GLU A 327 9.25 18.17 -10.97
N ILE A 328 9.09 18.06 -9.66
CA ILE A 328 7.81 17.78 -9.02
C ILE A 328 7.29 19.10 -8.47
N LYS A 329 6.07 19.47 -8.87
CA LYS A 329 5.44 20.71 -8.45
C LYS A 329 3.98 20.50 -8.09
N ASP A 330 3.60 20.94 -6.90
CA ASP A 330 2.23 20.90 -6.37
C ASP A 330 1.55 19.52 -6.55
N MET A 331 2.34 18.44 -6.46
CA MET A 331 1.85 17.09 -6.67
C MET A 331 1.18 16.58 -5.40
N TYR A 332 -0.10 16.22 -5.47
CA TYR A 332 -0.76 15.53 -4.38
C TYR A 332 -0.19 14.13 -4.19
N ALA A 333 0.11 13.78 -2.93
CA ALA A 333 0.46 12.44 -2.49
C ALA A 333 0.26 12.32 -0.98
N PHE A 334 0.47 11.12 -0.44
CA PHE A 334 0.44 10.90 1.01
C PHE A 334 1.73 10.24 1.51
N CYS A 335 1.97 10.38 2.81
CA CYS A 335 2.86 9.52 3.57
C CYS A 335 2.23 9.21 4.91
N GLU A 336 2.17 7.93 5.24
CA GLU A 336 1.71 7.44 6.53
C GLU A 336 2.84 7.06 7.47
N TYR A 337 2.55 7.20 8.75
CA TYR A 337 3.23 6.53 9.84
C TYR A 337 2.24 5.60 10.53
N VAL A 338 2.61 4.33 10.67
CA VAL A 338 1.78 3.33 11.34
C VAL A 338 2.54 2.71 12.49
N GLU A 339 1.90 2.59 13.65
CA GLU A 339 2.32 1.74 14.76
C GLU A 339 1.33 0.60 14.94
N ASN A 340 1.86 -0.61 15.04
CA ASN A 340 1.07 -1.82 15.21
C ASN A 340 1.56 -2.69 16.37
N LEU A 341 0.58 -3.14 17.15
CA LEU A 341 0.70 -4.25 18.09
C LEU A 341 -0.21 -5.38 17.58
N TRP A 342 0.38 -6.52 17.23
CA TRP A 342 -0.25 -7.57 16.41
C TRP A 342 -0.11 -8.99 16.94
#